data_AF-A0A661RB41-F1
#
_entry.id   AF-A0A661RB41-F1
#
_cell.length_a   1.000
_cell.length_b   1.000
_cell.length_c   1.000
_cell.angle_alpha   90.00
_cell.angle_beta   90.00
_cell.angle_gamma   90.00
#
_symmetry.space_group_name_H-M   'P 1'
#
loop_
_entity.id
_entity.type
_entity.pdbx_description
1 polymer ?
#
loop_
_entity_poly.entity_id
_entity_poly.type
_entity_poly.pdbx_seq_one_letter_code
_entity_poly.pdbx_strand_id
1 'polypeptide(L)'
;MSTKTRGNLRWRRWGRRRHGSKRTGVRLASHYGMSCTKKEPDKQTIGRISTMTNIKLWKDKGKQLLDPVLFSKTAEDLARLIGTEGKKDKNKNKNSQVRRYFDEVVRLNTMVQSGDAGMEQILPQVHMLVAKVVYAKGRKLVTDSFVEMMKSGIEQINDQKDLQVFTNFLESFMGFYKVHGPN
;
A
#
# COMPACT_ATOMS: atom_id res chain seq x y z
N MET A 1 -42.74 5.84 -55.59
CA MET A 1 -42.16 6.93 -54.77
C MET A 1 -41.68 6.27 -53.48
N SER A 2 -40.43 6.29 -52.99
CA SER A 2 -39.30 7.20 -53.16
C SER A 2 -38.00 6.47 -52.74
N THR A 3 -36.98 6.55 -53.61
CA THR A 3 -35.53 6.71 -53.36
C THR A 3 -34.81 6.01 -52.18
N LYS A 4 -33.97 5.01 -52.54
CA LYS A 4 -32.50 4.97 -52.40
C LYS A 4 -31.84 6.06 -51.51
N THR A 5 -31.03 5.69 -50.51
CA THR A 5 -29.60 6.12 -50.40
C THR A 5 -28.83 5.50 -49.23
N ARG A 6 -27.64 4.99 -49.57
CA ARG A 6 -26.50 4.68 -48.69
C ARG A 6 -25.83 5.99 -48.22
N GLY A 7 -25.20 5.95 -47.05
CA GLY A 7 -24.09 6.85 -46.70
C GLY A 7 -23.79 6.81 -45.19
N ASN A 8 -22.58 7.00 -44.70
CA ASN A 8 -21.25 7.04 -45.31
C ASN A 8 -20.27 7.09 -44.11
N LEU A 9 -19.28 6.19 -44.05
CA LEU A 9 -18.12 6.39 -43.18
C LEU A 9 -17.39 7.64 -43.66
N ARG A 10 -17.09 8.59 -42.74
CA ARG A 10 -16.18 9.69 -43.07
C ARG A 10 -15.23 10.02 -41.93
N TRP A 11 -14.07 9.38 -41.99
CA TRP A 11 -12.82 9.79 -41.38
C TRP A 11 -12.53 11.28 -41.68
N ARG A 12 -12.31 12.09 -40.64
CA ARG A 12 -11.88 13.49 -40.79
C ARG A 12 -10.37 13.63 -40.62
N ARG A 13 -9.72 13.57 -41.79
CA ARG A 13 -8.62 14.39 -42.33
C ARG A 13 -7.77 15.23 -41.34
N TRP A 14 -6.49 14.90 -41.33
CA TRP A 14 -5.34 15.70 -40.90
C TRP A 14 -5.28 17.07 -41.58
N GLY A 15 -4.94 18.12 -40.82
CA GLY A 15 -4.59 19.45 -41.33
C GLY A 15 -3.35 19.99 -40.62
N ARG A 16 -2.17 19.81 -41.24
CA ARG A 16 -0.94 20.56 -40.95
C ARG A 16 -1.09 21.97 -41.52
N ARG A 17 -0.82 23.01 -40.73
CA ARG A 17 -0.28 24.30 -41.22
C ARG A 17 0.83 24.74 -40.28
N ARG A 18 2.04 24.92 -40.83
CA ARG A 18 3.12 25.72 -40.25
C ARG A 18 3.12 27.07 -40.95
N HIS A 19 3.30 28.16 -40.22
CA HIS A 19 4.13 29.30 -40.62
C HIS A 19 4.50 30.07 -39.35
N GLY A 20 5.78 30.42 -39.22
CA GLY A 20 6.37 30.95 -37.99
C GLY A 20 6.61 32.46 -37.95
N SER A 21 7.41 32.85 -36.94
CA SER A 21 7.93 34.19 -36.61
C SER A 21 6.94 35.03 -35.78
N LYS A 22 7.23 35.51 -34.56
CA LYS A 22 8.39 36.30 -34.10
C LYS A 22 8.59 36.22 -32.57
N ARG A 23 9.83 36.38 -32.09
CA ARG A 23 10.19 36.60 -30.67
C ARG A 23 9.91 38.05 -30.27
N THR A 24 9.16 38.24 -29.18
CA THR A 24 9.12 39.37 -28.21
C THR A 24 8.07 38.95 -27.18
N GLY A 25 8.36 38.67 -25.90
CA GLY A 25 8.90 39.60 -24.92
C GLY A 25 7.79 40.01 -23.94
N VAL A 26 7.83 39.46 -22.72
CA VAL A 26 7.34 40.03 -21.45
C VAL A 26 5.84 39.88 -21.04
N ARG A 27 5.68 39.26 -19.85
CA ARG A 27 4.61 39.29 -18.82
C ARG A 27 3.15 39.01 -19.22
N LEU A 28 2.56 37.98 -18.59
CA LEU A 28 1.86 38.14 -17.30
C LEU A 28 1.56 36.75 -16.71
N ALA A 29 2.31 36.39 -15.67
CA ALA A 29 1.93 35.32 -14.75
C ALA A 29 1.29 36.00 -13.55
N SER A 30 -0.01 35.75 -13.30
CA SER A 30 -0.60 36.02 -11.99
C SER A 30 -1.79 35.11 -11.74
N HIS A 31 -1.86 34.65 -10.49
CA HIS A 31 -2.95 33.92 -9.84
C HIS A 31 -3.06 32.42 -10.15
N TYR A 32 -2.26 31.62 -9.45
CA TYR A 32 -2.72 30.69 -8.40
C TYR A 32 -1.49 30.12 -7.68
N GLY A 33 -0.99 30.88 -6.71
CA GLY A 33 0.07 30.42 -5.80
C GLY A 33 -0.51 29.52 -4.71
N MET A 34 -0.92 28.30 -5.05
CA MET A 34 -1.09 27.24 -4.05
C MET A 34 0.26 26.54 -3.87
N SER A 35 1.07 27.09 -2.95
CA SER A 35 2.28 26.41 -2.50
C SER A 35 1.86 25.18 -1.71
N CYS A 36 1.86 24.01 -2.36
CA CYS A 36 1.69 22.72 -1.69
C CYS A 36 2.99 22.42 -0.94
N THR A 37 3.16 23.03 0.23
CA THR A 37 4.28 22.72 1.11
C THR A 37 4.03 21.37 1.75
N LYS A 38 4.45 20.30 1.05
CA LYS A 38 4.66 19.01 1.70
C LYS A 38 5.76 19.23 2.74
N LYS A 39 5.39 19.37 4.02
CA LYS A 39 6.36 19.30 5.11
C LYS A 39 6.93 17.89 5.07
N GLU A 40 8.17 17.75 4.60
CA GLU A 40 8.92 16.51 4.76
C GLU A 40 9.15 16.27 6.26
N PRO A 41 8.88 15.05 6.76
CA PRO A 41 9.13 14.73 8.16
C PRO A 41 10.64 14.80 8.45
N ASP A 42 11.00 15.32 9.63
CA ASP A 42 12.40 15.40 10.04
C ASP A 42 13.01 13.99 10.26
N LYS A 43 14.35 13.88 10.19
CA LYS A 43 15.08 12.61 10.30
C LYS A 43 14.88 11.89 11.64
N GLN A 44 14.71 12.62 12.74
CA GLN A 44 14.44 12.10 14.08
C GLN A 44 13.04 11.49 14.15
N THR A 45 12.06 12.17 13.54
CA THR A 45 10.67 11.71 13.41
C THR A 45 10.59 10.45 12.54
N ILE A 46 11.31 10.40 11.42
CA ILE A 46 11.41 9.19 10.58
C ILE A 46 12.02 8.03 11.38
N GLY A 47 13.13 8.26 12.07
CA GLY A 47 13.79 7.24 12.90
C GLY A 47 12.87 6.67 13.98
N ARG A 48 12.10 7.54 14.66
CA ARG A 48 11.14 7.11 15.68
C ARG A 48 10.00 6.29 15.10
N ILE A 49 9.44 6.70 13.95
CA ILE A 49 8.39 5.93 13.27
C ILE A 49 8.91 4.56 12.88
N SER A 50 10.10 4.48 12.26
CA SER A 50 10.73 3.21 11.90
C SER A 50 10.93 2.29 13.09
N THR A 51 11.33 2.80 14.26
CA THR A 51 11.47 1.95 15.46
C THR A 51 10.14 1.42 16.00
N MET A 52 9.03 2.14 15.80
CA MET A 52 7.72 1.74 16.31
C MET A 52 6.99 0.77 15.36
N THR A 53 7.33 0.78 14.07
CA THR A 53 6.65 -0.01 13.04
C THR A 53 7.43 -1.24 12.59
N ASN A 54 8.67 -1.39 13.03
CA ASN A 54 9.50 -2.56 12.73
C ASN A 54 9.08 -3.73 13.62
N ILE A 55 8.54 -4.78 13.00
CA ILE A 55 8.16 -6.00 13.69
C ILE A 55 9.28 -7.03 13.66
N LYS A 56 9.36 -7.88 14.69
CA LYS A 56 10.27 -9.03 14.74
C LYS A 56 9.43 -10.29 14.91
N LEU A 57 9.35 -11.14 13.88
CA LEU A 57 8.49 -12.32 13.89
C LEU A 57 8.98 -13.39 14.88
N TRP A 58 10.29 -13.55 14.99
CA TRP A 58 10.92 -14.56 15.83
C TRP A 58 11.82 -13.92 16.86
N LYS A 59 11.64 -14.26 18.14
CA LYS A 59 12.62 -13.92 19.17
C LYS A 59 13.94 -14.67 18.91
N ASP A 60 13.82 -15.97 18.63
CA ASP A 60 14.89 -16.87 18.20
C ASP A 60 14.33 -17.83 17.13
N LYS A 61 14.73 -17.64 15.87
CA LYS A 61 14.24 -18.46 14.74
C LYS A 61 14.77 -19.90 14.81
N GLY A 62 16.00 -20.11 15.29
CA GLY A 62 16.60 -21.45 15.39
C GLY A 62 15.85 -22.36 16.36
N LYS A 63 15.29 -21.78 17.43
CA LYS A 63 14.46 -22.49 18.41
C LYS A 63 12.95 -22.40 18.14
N GLN A 64 12.54 -21.74 17.05
CA GLN A 64 11.14 -21.45 16.74
C GLN A 64 10.42 -20.73 17.89
N LEU A 65 11.13 -19.84 18.59
CA LEU A 65 10.62 -19.13 19.75
C LEU A 65 10.01 -17.79 19.32
N LEU A 66 8.71 -17.63 19.56
CA LEU A 66 7.99 -16.38 19.36
C LEU A 66 8.15 -15.46 20.59
N ASP A 67 8.02 -14.17 20.36
CA ASP A 67 7.83 -13.23 21.46
C ASP A 67 6.41 -13.38 22.03
N PRO A 68 6.24 -13.64 23.34
CA PRO A 68 4.91 -13.75 23.96
C PRO A 68 3.99 -12.54 23.72
N VAL A 69 4.56 -11.36 23.45
CA VAL A 69 3.78 -10.14 23.23
C VAL A 69 3.55 -9.80 21.74
N LEU A 70 3.98 -10.67 20.81
CA LEU A 70 3.85 -10.43 19.37
C LEU A 70 2.39 -10.28 18.92
N PHE A 71 1.54 -11.23 19.32
CA PHE A 71 0.12 -11.27 18.92
C PHE A 71 -0.80 -10.45 19.82
N SER A 72 -0.30 -9.91 20.93
CA SER A 72 -1.06 -9.09 21.86
C SER A 72 -0.62 -7.63 21.75
N LYS A 73 0.27 -7.17 22.64
CA LYS A 73 0.68 -5.78 22.77
C LYS A 73 1.25 -5.21 21.47
N THR A 74 2.12 -5.95 20.78
CA THR A 74 2.76 -5.46 19.55
C THR A 74 1.74 -5.24 18.43
N ALA A 75 0.83 -6.21 18.24
CA ALA A 75 -0.25 -6.11 17.27
C ALA A 75 -1.22 -4.96 17.62
N GLU A 76 -1.58 -4.81 18.90
CA GLU A 76 -2.46 -3.73 19.36
C GLU A 76 -1.83 -2.34 19.19
N ASP A 77 -0.58 -2.16 19.60
CA ASP A 77 0.11 -0.87 19.51
C ASP A 77 0.24 -0.41 18.05
N LEU A 78 0.52 -1.34 17.12
CA LEU A 78 0.53 -1.07 15.68
C LEU A 78 -0.85 -0.75 15.13
N ALA A 79 -1.87 -1.52 15.53
CA ALA A 79 -3.26 -1.25 15.13
C ALA A 79 -3.74 0.12 15.62
N ARG A 80 -3.36 0.49 16.84
CA ARG A 80 -3.65 1.80 17.45
C ARG A 80 -2.96 2.92 16.70
N LEU A 81 -1.66 2.78 16.39
CA LEU A 81 -0.90 3.76 15.62
C LEU A 81 -1.52 3.99 14.24
N ILE A 82 -1.64 2.92 13.45
CA ILE A 82 -2.12 2.97 12.06
C ILE A 82 -3.59 3.42 12.01
N GLY A 83 -4.41 2.98 12.96
CA GLY A 83 -5.81 3.38 13.08
C GLY A 83 -5.96 4.87 13.44
N THR A 84 -5.11 5.38 14.34
CA THR A 84 -5.08 6.81 14.68
C THR A 84 -4.68 7.67 13.48
N GLU A 85 -3.72 7.23 12.67
CA GLU A 85 -3.36 7.93 11.43
C GLU A 85 -4.49 7.91 10.40
N GLY A 86 -5.20 6.78 10.25
CA GLY A 86 -6.38 6.68 9.38
C GLY A 86 -7.55 7.57 9.85
N LYS A 87 -7.70 7.76 11.16
CA LYS A 87 -8.69 8.71 11.71
C LYS A 87 -8.34 10.18 11.40
N LYS A 88 -7.05 10.51 11.31
CA LYS A 88 -6.59 11.87 10.94
C LYS A 88 -6.81 12.19 9.45
N ASP A 89 -6.75 11.19 8.58
CA ASP A 89 -7.00 11.34 7.14
C ASP A 89 -7.96 10.25 6.65
N LYS A 90 -9.24 10.62 6.48
CA LYS A 90 -10.32 9.71 6.07
C LYS A 90 -10.07 8.98 4.74
N ASN A 91 -9.10 9.43 3.93
CA ASN A 91 -8.75 8.76 2.68
C ASN A 91 -7.72 7.64 2.87
N LYS A 92 -7.04 7.60 4.02
CA LYS A 92 -5.97 6.64 4.32
C LYS A 92 -6.40 5.56 5.30
N ASN A 93 -5.80 4.39 5.17
CA ASN A 93 -5.99 3.22 6.03
C ASN A 93 -7.46 2.87 6.26
N LYS A 94 -8.32 3.06 5.24
CA LYS A 94 -9.71 2.60 5.32
C LYS A 94 -9.73 1.10 5.61
N ASN A 95 -10.72 0.65 6.39
CA ASN A 95 -10.89 -0.77 6.73
C ASN A 95 -10.79 -1.69 5.52
N SER A 96 -11.45 -1.32 4.41
CA SER A 96 -11.41 -2.10 3.16
C SER A 96 -10.04 -2.13 2.48
N GLN A 97 -9.22 -1.08 2.63
CA GLN A 97 -7.87 -1.04 2.07
C GLN A 97 -6.94 -1.94 2.88
N VAL A 98 -6.94 -1.80 4.21
CA VAL A 98 -6.12 -2.62 5.10
C VAL A 98 -6.51 -4.10 4.98
N ARG A 99 -7.81 -4.40 5.01
CA ARG A 99 -8.33 -5.77 4.90
C ARG A 99 -7.93 -6.46 3.61
N ARG A 100 -7.91 -5.75 2.48
CA ARG A 100 -7.50 -6.33 1.18
C ARG A 100 -6.12 -6.96 1.23
N TYR A 101 -5.15 -6.30 1.88
CA TYR A 101 -3.78 -6.83 1.99
C TYR A 101 -3.72 -8.03 2.93
N PHE A 102 -4.46 -7.98 4.03
CA PHE A 102 -4.63 -9.13 4.92
C PHE A 102 -5.22 -10.34 4.20
N ASP A 103 -6.34 -10.17 3.49
CA ASP A 103 -7.00 -11.25 2.75
C ASP A 103 -6.05 -11.87 1.71
N GLU A 104 -5.18 -11.06 1.09
CA GLU A 104 -4.20 -11.56 0.14
C GLU A 104 -3.09 -12.39 0.81
N VAL A 105 -2.60 -11.98 2.00
CA VAL A 105 -1.64 -12.79 2.78
C VAL A 105 -2.27 -14.11 3.22
N VAL A 106 -3.50 -14.07 3.75
CA VAL A 106 -4.25 -15.27 4.14
C VAL A 106 -4.41 -16.22 2.95
N ARG A 107 -4.83 -15.70 1.79
CA ARG A 107 -4.96 -16.50 0.57
C ARG A 107 -3.65 -17.20 0.19
N LEU A 108 -2.53 -16.48 0.20
CA LEU A 108 -1.22 -17.05 -0.13
C LEU A 108 -0.80 -18.12 0.90
N ASN A 109 -1.02 -17.87 2.19
CA ASN A 109 -0.76 -18.86 3.23
C ASN A 109 -1.63 -20.11 3.02
N THR A 110 -2.94 -19.96 2.78
CA THR A 110 -3.84 -21.08 2.52
C THR A 110 -3.36 -21.95 1.35
N MET A 111 -2.92 -21.35 0.24
CA MET A 111 -2.40 -22.09 -0.91
C MET A 111 -1.17 -22.95 -0.60
N VAL A 112 -0.27 -22.46 0.26
CA VAL A 112 0.90 -23.26 0.69
C VAL A 112 0.46 -24.37 1.64
N GLN A 113 -0.47 -24.09 2.56
CA GLN A 113 -0.96 -25.07 3.53
C GLN A 113 -1.79 -26.18 2.89
N SER A 114 -2.57 -25.88 1.84
CA SER A 114 -3.36 -26.86 1.09
C SER A 114 -2.53 -27.69 0.10
N GLY A 115 -1.29 -27.28 -0.18
CA GLY A 115 -0.44 -27.90 -1.20
C GLY A 115 -0.77 -27.49 -2.63
N ASP A 116 -1.64 -26.49 -2.83
CA ASP A 116 -2.02 -25.98 -4.17
C ASP A 116 -0.85 -25.27 -4.87
N ALA A 117 0.09 -24.71 -4.10
CA ALA A 117 1.31 -24.09 -4.61
C ALA A 117 2.48 -24.30 -3.65
N GLY A 118 3.67 -24.50 -4.21
CA GLY A 118 4.90 -24.62 -3.44
C GLY A 118 5.36 -23.26 -2.88
N MET A 119 6.12 -23.29 -1.78
CA MET A 119 6.68 -22.06 -1.18
C MET A 119 7.52 -21.26 -2.19
N GLU A 120 8.24 -21.91 -3.09
CA GLU A 120 9.04 -21.27 -4.14
C GLU A 120 8.19 -20.41 -5.10
N GLN A 121 6.94 -20.81 -5.37
CA GLN A 121 6.01 -20.07 -6.21
C GLN A 121 5.31 -18.94 -5.44
N ILE A 122 5.14 -19.12 -4.14
CA ILE A 122 4.41 -18.19 -3.26
C ILE A 122 5.32 -17.07 -2.75
N LEU A 123 6.59 -17.36 -2.47
CA LEU A 123 7.54 -16.39 -1.93
C LEU A 123 7.65 -15.11 -2.80
N PRO A 124 7.79 -15.18 -4.15
CA PRO A 124 7.76 -13.98 -4.98
C PRO A 124 6.45 -13.19 -4.89
N GLN A 125 5.31 -13.88 -4.75
CA GLN A 125 4.00 -13.23 -4.61
C GLN A 125 3.87 -12.53 -3.26
N VAL A 126 4.40 -13.11 -2.19
CA VAL A 126 4.48 -12.49 -0.87
C VAL A 126 5.34 -11.22 -0.93
N HIS A 127 6.54 -11.27 -1.52
CA HIS A 127 7.37 -10.08 -1.70
C HIS A 127 6.72 -9.00 -2.58
N MET A 128 5.94 -9.39 -3.59
CA MET A 128 5.20 -8.46 -4.44
C MET A 128 4.17 -7.62 -3.67
N LEU A 129 3.68 -8.09 -2.51
CA LEU A 129 2.78 -7.29 -1.65
C LEU A 129 3.42 -5.98 -1.20
N VAL A 130 4.74 -5.94 -0.97
CA VAL A 130 5.46 -4.70 -0.63
C VAL A 130 5.27 -3.66 -1.73
N ALA A 131 5.47 -4.05 -2.99
CA ALA A 131 5.26 -3.16 -4.13
C ALA A 131 3.81 -2.67 -4.23
N LYS A 132 2.83 -3.55 -3.98
CA LYS A 132 1.40 -3.18 -3.98
C LYS A 132 1.06 -2.19 -2.87
N VAL A 133 1.63 -2.33 -1.67
CA VAL A 133 1.41 -1.41 -0.54
C VAL A 133 2.08 -0.06 -0.80
N VAL A 134 3.31 -0.05 -1.34
CA VAL A 134 4.01 1.19 -1.74
C VAL A 134 3.23 1.93 -2.84
N TYR A 135 2.66 1.20 -3.80
CA TYR A 135 1.79 1.81 -4.81
C TYR A 135 0.55 2.46 -4.19
N ALA A 136 -0.12 1.80 -3.25
CA ALA A 136 -1.26 2.38 -2.54
C ALA A 136 -0.87 3.62 -1.71
N LYS A 137 0.33 3.65 -1.14
CA LYS A 137 0.88 4.86 -0.50
C LYS A 137 1.03 6.00 -1.51
N GLY A 138 1.56 5.72 -2.71
CA GLY A 138 1.62 6.69 -3.81
C GLY A 138 0.25 7.23 -4.23
N ARG A 139 -0.78 6.38 -4.13
CA ARG A 139 -2.20 6.73 -4.33
C ARG A 139 -2.86 7.40 -3.12
N LYS A 140 -2.12 7.65 -2.04
CA LYS A 140 -2.58 8.23 -0.77
C LYS A 140 -3.70 7.42 -0.10
N LEU A 141 -3.69 6.09 -0.25
CA LEU A 141 -4.68 5.18 0.35
C LEU A 141 -4.21 4.56 1.66
N VAL A 142 -2.90 4.57 1.92
CA VAL A 142 -2.29 4.06 3.15
C VAL A 142 -1.22 5.01 3.66
N THR A 143 -0.86 4.86 4.93
CA THR A 143 0.17 5.67 5.59
C THR A 143 1.53 5.01 5.53
N ASP A 144 2.57 5.78 5.87
CA ASP A 144 3.95 5.30 5.93
C ASP A 144 4.11 4.18 6.95
N SER A 145 3.45 4.31 8.11
CA SER A 145 3.49 3.32 9.18
C SER A 145 2.90 1.97 8.76
N PHE A 146 1.81 1.97 7.97
CA PHE A 146 1.26 0.73 7.40
C PHE A 146 2.23 0.09 6.40
N VAL A 147 2.87 0.90 5.56
CA VAL A 147 3.86 0.40 4.59
C VAL A 147 5.05 -0.24 5.31
N GLU A 148 5.57 0.40 6.35
CA GLU A 148 6.73 -0.08 7.08
C GLU A 148 6.41 -1.36 7.88
N MET A 149 5.22 -1.46 8.48
CA MET A 149 4.77 -2.70 9.14
C MET A 149 4.70 -3.87 8.14
N MET A 150 4.09 -3.66 6.97
CA MET A 150 4.00 -4.69 5.94
C MET A 150 5.37 -5.08 5.41
N LYS A 151 6.23 -4.10 5.12
CA LYS A 151 7.58 -4.32 4.61
C LYS A 151 8.44 -5.10 5.62
N SER A 152 8.50 -4.64 6.86
CA SER A 152 9.32 -5.30 7.89
C SER A 152 8.88 -6.73 8.17
N GLY A 153 7.58 -7.03 8.14
CA GLY A 153 7.07 -8.40 8.26
C GLY A 153 7.41 -9.28 7.06
N ILE A 154 7.14 -8.79 5.84
CA ILE A 154 7.34 -9.55 4.61
C ILE A 154 8.82 -9.88 4.37
N GLU A 155 9.74 -8.96 4.67
CA GLU A 155 11.18 -9.17 4.49
C GLU A 155 11.75 -10.29 5.37
N GLN A 156 11.04 -10.70 6.42
CA GLN A 156 11.45 -11.81 7.30
C GLN A 156 10.97 -13.19 6.80
N ILE A 157 10.13 -13.24 5.76
CA ILE A 157 9.51 -14.48 5.28
C ILE A 157 10.46 -15.19 4.32
N ASN A 158 10.93 -16.37 4.72
CA ASN A 158 11.77 -17.25 3.89
C ASN A 158 11.12 -18.61 3.69
N ASP A 159 10.29 -19.05 4.64
CA ASP A 159 9.65 -20.36 4.63
C ASP A 159 8.17 -20.29 5.02
N GLN A 160 7.49 -21.45 4.94
CA GLN A 160 6.07 -21.59 5.26
C GLN A 160 5.75 -21.23 6.72
N LYS A 161 6.68 -21.47 7.66
CA LYS A 161 6.47 -21.15 9.07
C LYS A 161 6.53 -19.65 9.29
N ASP A 162 7.46 -18.95 8.65
CA ASP A 162 7.50 -17.49 8.70
C ASP A 162 6.20 -16.87 8.16
N LEU A 163 5.71 -17.36 7.01
CA LEU A 163 4.46 -16.89 6.41
C LEU A 163 3.26 -17.13 7.33
N GLN A 164 3.21 -18.29 7.98
CA GLN A 164 2.16 -18.61 8.94
C GLN A 164 2.20 -17.67 10.16
N VAL A 165 3.38 -17.42 10.73
CA VAL A 165 3.53 -16.50 11.88
C VAL A 165 3.13 -15.08 11.50
N PHE A 166 3.53 -14.59 10.31
CA PHE A 166 3.12 -13.27 9.85
C PHE A 166 1.60 -13.19 9.59
N THR A 167 1.00 -14.26 9.06
CA THR A 167 -0.46 -14.34 8.87
C THR A 167 -1.20 -14.23 10.20
N ASN A 168 -0.77 -14.99 11.22
CA ASN A 168 -1.35 -14.95 12.57
C ASN A 168 -1.17 -13.57 13.24
N PHE A 169 -0.02 -12.94 13.00
CA PHE A 169 0.22 -11.55 13.44
C PHE A 169 -0.78 -10.59 12.80
N LEU A 170 -0.98 -10.66 11.47
CA LEU A 170 -1.94 -9.79 10.79
C LEU A 170 -3.39 -10.07 11.21
N GLU A 171 -3.75 -11.30 11.53
CA GLU A 171 -5.07 -11.65 12.08
C GLU A 171 -5.30 -10.97 13.43
N SER A 172 -4.32 -11.07 14.32
CA SER A 172 -4.34 -10.38 15.63
C SER A 172 -4.42 -8.86 15.47
N PHE A 173 -3.58 -8.31 14.59
CA PHE A 173 -3.61 -6.89 14.22
C PHE A 173 -5.00 -6.48 13.72
N MET A 174 -5.63 -7.25 12.82
CA MET A 174 -6.95 -6.93 12.28
C MET A 174 -8.04 -6.94 13.35
N GLY A 175 -7.94 -7.82 14.36
CA GLY A 175 -8.81 -7.83 15.53
C GLY A 175 -8.77 -6.49 16.28
N PHE A 176 -7.57 -6.03 16.65
CA PHE A 176 -7.40 -4.73 17.29
C PHE A 176 -7.71 -3.55 16.35
N TYR A 177 -7.41 -3.70 15.07
CA TYR A 177 -7.65 -2.66 14.06
C TYR A 177 -9.13 -2.37 13.90
N LYS A 178 -10.01 -3.35 14.11
CA LYS A 178 -11.45 -3.13 14.11
C LYS A 178 -11.90 -2.15 15.21
N VAL A 179 -11.18 -2.11 16.34
CA VAL A 179 -11.45 -1.19 17.47
C VAL A 179 -10.82 0.19 17.23
N HIS A 180 -9.58 0.22 16.73
CA HIS A 180 -8.81 1.46 16.63
C HIS A 180 -8.89 2.17 15.28
N GLY A 181 -9.26 1.46 14.21
CA GLY A 181 -9.37 1.97 12.85
C GLY A 181 -10.48 3.01 12.67
N PRO A 182 -10.47 3.74 11.54
CA PRO A 182 -11.61 4.57 11.15
C PRO A 182 -12.85 3.69 10.90
N ASN A 183 -14.05 4.23 11.11
CA ASN A 183 -15.31 3.54 10.80
C ASN A 183 -15.50 3.36 9.29
#